data_AF-A0A2P2DAT3-F1
#
_entry.id   AF-A0A2P2DAT3-F1
#
_cell.length_a   1.000
_cell.length_b   1.000
_cell.length_c   1.000
_cell.angle_alpha   90.00
_cell.angle_beta   90.00
_cell.angle_gamma   90.00
#
_symmetry.space_group_name_H-M   'P 1'
#
loop_
_entity.id
_entity.type
_entity.pdbx_description
1 polymer ?
#
loop_
_entity_poly.entity_id
_entity_poly.type
_entity_poly.pdbx_seq_one_letter_code
_entity_poly.pdbx_strand_id
1 'polypeptide(L)'
;MQIIFYDKETTRLKSEKKGTTILETALKHDYPLYHLCGGNAKCTTCRVYVSDGISNLSNRNEREQLLAERKGWPTEIRLACQTEVFGDIGLRRIIRDNKDLKTVTSESKSSKTGEECFAVILFLDIKGFTSFTESNLAYDVVFVLNRFFHEMSEPILNNGGEIDKFIGDGILAFFQIPNETGSKQSQAEEMQNLKTETMKSAIRACLRMFDQLKKFNIEMKDRFNFTFDIRLGLHAGNVIYGDIGHSEFKSQTVLGDVVNVASRLEALNKKTNTRFLVSDVIYDTIGTSLSIDKKVITKLRGKSDVMKAYSVIGFKGKDPILFVQQYFDHLNAKNPNWIHNYENKLESFRNKKVNLENSNETTDEALIPLHQILESIVDKLGNPKTLKKVISKLANHYQMLSIPRENFSKLVSVFLNSLEETSSELWNNEISLVLKEVWTDITIQLLES
;
A
#
# COMPACT_ATOMS: atom_id res chain seq x y z
N MET A 1 30.43 27.20 24.87
CA MET A 1 29.14 27.49 25.55
C MET A 1 28.72 26.22 26.26
N GLN A 2 28.15 26.34 27.44
CA GLN A 2 27.79 25.21 28.28
C GLN A 2 26.29 24.94 28.21
N ILE A 3 25.93 23.71 27.84
CA ILE A 3 24.55 23.20 27.89
C ILE A 3 24.45 22.31 29.14
N ILE A 4 23.61 22.69 30.09
CA ILE A 4 23.42 21.97 31.35
C ILE A 4 22.08 21.25 31.33
N PHE A 5 22.11 19.92 31.40
CA PHE A 5 20.91 19.08 31.54
C PHE A 5 20.66 18.79 33.03
N TYR A 6 19.58 19.35 33.59
CA TYR A 6 19.15 19.13 34.97
C TYR A 6 18.15 17.96 35.07
N ASP A 7 18.63 16.73 34.83
CA ASP A 7 17.84 15.52 35.03
C ASP A 7 18.11 14.89 36.40
N LYS A 8 18.05 13.55 36.52
CA LYS A 8 18.42 12.82 37.76
C LYS A 8 19.87 13.11 38.17
N GLU A 9 20.77 13.16 37.19
CA GLU A 9 22.15 13.61 37.35
C GLU A 9 22.33 14.86 36.48
N THR A 10 23.05 15.85 37.01
CA THR A 10 23.34 17.07 36.25
C THR A 10 24.47 16.80 35.27
N THR A 11 24.17 16.83 33.97
CA THR A 11 25.17 16.64 32.90
C THR A 11 25.51 17.97 32.25
N ARG A 12 26.80 18.21 32.01
CA ARG A 12 27.30 19.45 31.38
C ARG A 12 27.96 19.10 30.05
N LEU A 13 27.40 19.58 28.95
CA LEU A 13 27.94 19.41 27.61
C LEU A 13 28.56 20.73 27.12
N LYS A 14 29.67 20.66 26.39
CA LYS A 14 30.29 21.85 25.79
C LYS A 14 29.94 21.92 24.30
N SER A 15 29.21 22.96 23.90
CA SER A 15 29.08 23.28 22.47
C SER A 15 30.34 24.02 21.99
N GLU A 16 30.95 23.48 20.92
CA GLU A 16 32.18 23.97 20.31
C GLU A 16 31.96 25.12 19.32
N LYS A 17 30.76 25.25 18.74
CA LYS A 17 30.48 26.23 17.69
C LYS A 17 29.14 26.94 17.96
N LYS A 18 29.14 28.28 17.86
CA LYS A 18 27.91 29.07 17.93
C LYS A 18 26.96 28.68 16.80
N GLY A 19 25.67 28.58 17.12
CA GLY A 19 24.65 28.18 16.15
C GLY A 19 24.47 26.67 15.99
N THR A 20 25.18 25.82 16.74
CA THR A 20 24.87 24.38 16.76
C THR A 20 23.56 24.13 17.50
N THR A 21 22.78 23.16 17.04
CA THR A 21 21.54 22.78 17.72
C THR A 21 21.83 22.06 19.05
N ILE A 22 20.84 22.08 19.95
CA ILE A 22 20.90 21.32 21.21
C ILE A 22 21.05 19.82 20.92
N LEU A 23 20.35 19.29 19.90
CA LEU A 23 20.43 17.88 19.51
C LEU A 23 21.82 17.51 18.97
N GLU A 24 22.40 18.31 18.08
CA GLU A 24 23.76 18.06 17.56
C GLU A 24 24.79 18.01 18.68
N THR A 25 24.70 18.95 19.63
CA THR A 25 25.60 18.97 20.79
C THR A 25 25.41 17.74 21.67
N ALA A 26 24.16 17.31 21.88
CA ALA A 26 23.85 16.10 22.63
C ALA A 26 24.42 14.84 21.96
N LEU A 27 24.14 14.64 20.66
CA LEU A 27 24.62 13.49 19.89
C LEU A 27 26.15 13.41 19.85
N LYS A 28 26.83 14.55 19.71
CA LYS A 28 28.30 14.60 19.71
C LYS A 28 28.93 14.13 21.03
N HIS A 29 28.22 14.25 22.15
CA HIS A 29 28.70 13.84 23.47
C HIS A 29 28.06 12.51 23.92
N ASP A 30 27.49 11.74 22.99
CA ASP A 30 26.74 10.51 23.28
C ASP A 30 25.65 10.71 24.35
N TYR A 31 25.11 11.93 24.45
CA TYR A 31 24.10 12.27 25.42
C TYR A 31 22.72 11.81 24.90
N PRO A 32 21.98 11.01 25.69
CA PRO A 32 20.80 10.32 25.21
C PRO A 32 19.56 11.24 25.15
N LEU A 33 19.35 11.85 23.99
CA LEU A 33 18.21 12.72 23.69
C LEU A 33 17.31 12.11 22.60
N TYR A 34 16.02 11.94 22.86
CA TYR A 34 15.09 11.32 21.90
C TYR A 34 14.88 12.15 20.64
N HIS A 35 14.92 11.52 19.45
CA HIS A 35 14.75 12.24 18.18
C HIS A 35 14.21 11.31 17.08
N LEU A 36 12.98 10.83 17.24
CA LEU A 36 12.39 9.77 16.40
C LEU A 36 12.47 10.06 14.89
N CYS A 37 12.27 11.31 14.48
CA CYS A 37 12.33 11.72 13.08
C CYS A 37 13.75 12.05 12.55
N GLY A 38 14.81 11.72 13.29
CA GLY A 38 16.18 12.05 12.91
C GLY A 38 16.53 13.55 13.01
N GLY A 39 15.74 14.34 13.75
CA GLY A 39 16.00 15.78 13.94
C GLY A 39 15.35 16.72 12.91
N ASN A 40 14.42 16.23 12.10
CA ASN A 40 13.80 17.00 11.02
C ASN A 40 12.55 17.82 11.41
N ALA A 41 12.27 17.98 12.71
CA ALA A 41 11.04 18.58 13.24
C ALA A 41 9.72 17.94 12.75
N LYS A 42 9.76 16.66 12.35
CA LYS A 42 8.56 15.88 12.02
C LYS A 42 7.94 15.17 13.24
N CYS A 43 8.64 15.19 14.38
CA CYS A 43 8.16 14.66 15.66
C CYS A 43 8.44 15.65 16.78
N THR A 44 7.88 15.40 17.96
CA THR A 44 8.06 16.25 19.15
C THR A 44 8.82 15.52 20.27
N THR A 45 9.59 14.48 19.94
CA THR A 45 10.27 13.65 20.95
C THR A 45 11.51 14.33 21.51
N CYS A 46 12.17 15.21 20.75
CA CYS A 46 13.37 15.95 21.18
C CYS A 46 13.07 17.18 22.04
N ARG A 47 11.86 17.27 22.58
CA ARG A 47 11.43 18.42 23.38
C ARG A 47 12.24 18.53 24.66
N VAL A 48 12.70 19.76 24.91
CA VAL A 48 13.37 20.16 26.14
C VAL A 48 12.62 21.33 26.75
N TYR A 49 12.66 21.40 28.07
CA TYR A 49 12.23 22.58 28.81
C TYR A 49 13.48 23.39 29.17
N VAL A 50 13.57 24.61 28.66
CA VAL A 50 14.68 25.52 28.96
C VAL A 50 14.40 26.18 30.32
N SER A 51 15.26 25.92 31.30
CA SER A 51 15.17 26.54 32.62
C SER A 51 15.92 27.87 32.69
N ASP A 52 17.05 27.99 31.98
CA ASP A 52 17.95 29.13 32.10
C ASP A 52 18.56 29.47 30.72
N GLY A 53 18.82 30.76 30.49
CA GLY A 53 19.52 31.22 29.28
C GLY A 53 18.69 31.22 28.00
N ILE A 54 17.36 31.39 28.08
CA ILE A 54 16.48 31.41 26.89
C ILE A 54 16.87 32.49 25.87
N SER A 55 17.41 33.63 26.34
CA SER A 55 17.94 34.71 25.50
C SER A 55 19.17 34.31 24.68
N ASN A 56 19.82 33.20 25.04
CA ASN A 56 20.99 32.66 24.36
C ASN A 56 20.64 31.66 23.26
N LEU A 57 19.36 31.53 22.91
CA LEU A 57 18.84 30.58 21.92
C LEU A 57 18.39 31.30 20.64
N SER A 58 18.35 30.57 19.52
CA SER A 58 17.67 31.08 18.32
C SER A 58 16.18 31.30 18.58
N ASN A 59 15.60 32.25 17.85
CA ASN A 59 14.15 32.30 17.68
C ASN A 59 13.64 30.98 17.07
N ARG A 60 12.38 30.65 17.33
CA ARG A 60 11.75 29.48 16.70
C ARG A 60 11.80 29.65 15.19
N ASN A 61 12.28 28.63 14.49
CA ASN A 61 12.12 28.56 13.05
C ASN A 61 10.66 28.25 12.70
N GLU A 62 10.31 28.33 11.41
CA GLU A 62 8.93 28.13 10.95
C GLU A 62 8.31 26.80 11.42
N ARG A 63 9.08 25.69 11.32
CA ARG A 63 8.60 24.36 11.71
C ARG A 63 8.33 24.25 13.20
N GLU A 64 9.25 24.76 14.02
CA GLU A 64 9.11 24.77 15.48
C GLU A 64 7.96 25.68 15.91
N GLN A 65 7.83 26.86 15.30
CA GLN A 65 6.78 27.82 15.59
C GLN A 65 5.39 27.23 15.31
N LEU A 66 5.19 26.62 14.14
CA LEU A 66 3.93 25.95 13.78
C LEU A 66 3.53 24.85 14.77
N LEU A 67 4.49 24.05 15.23
CA LEU A 67 4.23 23.00 16.22
C LEU A 67 3.90 23.59 17.59
N ALA A 68 4.61 24.64 17.99
CA ALA A 68 4.39 25.29 19.28
C ALA A 68 3.01 25.97 19.35
N GLU A 69 2.60 26.69 18.31
CA GLU A 69 1.26 27.31 18.24
C GLU A 69 0.16 26.25 18.28
N ARG A 70 0.28 25.19 17.45
CA ARG A 70 -0.70 24.10 17.40
C ARG A 70 -0.87 23.39 18.75
N LYS A 71 0.21 23.28 19.52
CA LYS A 71 0.22 22.54 20.80
C LYS A 71 0.13 23.45 22.03
N GLY A 72 0.06 24.77 21.85
CA GLY A 72 0.03 25.74 22.94
C GLY A 72 1.29 25.71 23.80
N TRP A 73 2.47 25.55 23.21
CA TRP A 73 3.72 25.49 23.96
C TRP A 73 4.22 26.88 24.36
N PRO A 74 4.55 27.08 25.66
CA PRO A 74 5.20 28.30 26.09
C PRO A 74 6.62 28.37 25.52
N THR A 75 7.25 29.54 25.55
CA THR A 75 8.56 29.83 24.93
C THR A 75 9.70 28.92 25.42
N GLU A 76 9.60 28.45 26.66
CA GLU A 76 10.57 27.59 27.35
C GLU A 76 10.57 26.16 26.79
N ILE A 77 9.46 25.71 26.17
CA ILE A 77 9.43 24.41 25.50
C ILE A 77 9.98 24.59 24.08
N ARG A 78 11.11 23.95 23.83
CA ARG A 78 11.86 24.03 22.57
C ARG A 78 12.09 22.65 21.98
N LEU A 79 12.21 22.58 20.66
CA LEU A 79 12.68 21.39 19.94
C LEU A 79 14.20 21.42 19.89
N ALA A 80 14.86 20.49 20.60
CA ALA A 80 16.32 20.46 20.64
C ALA A 80 16.96 20.33 19.25
N CYS A 81 16.26 19.70 18.29
CA CYS A 81 16.76 19.54 16.93
C CYS A 81 16.67 20.80 16.06
N GLN A 82 15.91 21.83 16.48
CA GLN A 82 15.72 23.07 15.72
C GLN A 82 16.30 24.29 16.43
N THR A 83 16.54 24.18 17.73
CA THR A 83 16.98 25.29 18.56
C THR A 83 18.50 25.35 18.59
N GLU A 84 19.04 26.44 18.07
CA GLU A 84 20.47 26.74 18.04
C GLU A 84 20.90 27.49 19.31
N VAL A 85 22.16 27.29 19.72
CA VAL A 85 22.71 27.81 20.98
C VAL A 85 23.83 28.82 20.71
N PHE A 86 23.77 29.99 21.37
CA PHE A 86 24.72 31.11 21.24
C PHE A 86 25.40 31.53 22.56
N GLY A 87 24.99 30.95 23.69
CA GLY A 87 25.51 31.19 25.03
C GLY A 87 25.18 30.04 25.98
N ASP A 88 25.46 30.21 27.27
CA ASP A 88 25.23 29.15 28.26
C ASP A 88 23.74 28.99 28.55
N ILE A 89 23.28 27.74 28.64
CA ILE A 89 21.86 27.41 28.84
C ILE A 89 21.69 26.27 29.84
N GLY A 90 20.57 26.33 30.56
CA GLY A 90 20.09 25.28 31.44
C GLY A 90 18.79 24.70 30.90
N LEU A 91 18.66 23.37 30.87
CA LEU A 91 17.49 22.70 30.34
C LEU A 91 17.19 21.38 31.05
N ARG A 92 15.98 20.87 30.88
CA ARG A 92 15.51 19.59 31.40
C ARG A 92 14.90 18.77 30.28
N ARG A 93 15.13 17.45 30.28
CA ARG A 93 14.37 16.57 29.38
C ARG A 93 12.92 16.52 29.83
N ILE A 94 12.01 16.64 28.85
CA ILE A 94 10.58 16.41 29.07
C ILE A 94 10.30 14.90 29.11
N ILE A 95 11.02 14.10 28.31
CA ILE A 95 10.97 12.63 28.34
C ILE A 95 12.16 12.15 29.18
N ARG A 96 11.90 11.67 30.41
CA ARG A 96 12.92 11.44 31.45
C ARG A 96 13.33 9.97 31.64
N ASP A 97 12.57 9.02 31.10
CA ASP A 97 12.82 7.61 31.38
C ASP A 97 13.80 6.97 30.39
N ASN A 98 14.88 6.37 30.92
CA ASN A 98 15.87 5.62 30.15
C ASN A 98 15.37 4.22 29.72
N LYS A 99 14.19 3.78 30.21
CA LYS A 99 13.52 2.55 29.72
C LYS A 99 13.05 2.72 28.28
N ASP A 100 12.50 3.89 27.94
CA ASP A 100 12.05 4.19 26.56
C ASP A 100 13.23 4.27 25.58
N LEU A 101 14.44 4.51 26.08
CA LEU A 101 15.64 4.66 25.26
C LEU A 101 16.09 3.31 24.76
N LYS A 102 16.08 2.28 25.62
CA LYS A 102 16.32 0.91 25.17
C LYS A 102 15.20 0.45 24.23
N THR A 103 13.92 0.68 24.53
CA THR A 103 12.82 0.24 23.66
C THR A 103 12.81 0.88 22.26
N VAL A 104 13.33 2.11 22.12
CA VAL A 104 13.39 2.85 20.84
C VAL A 104 14.76 2.75 20.15
N THR A 105 15.84 2.44 20.89
CA THR A 105 17.22 2.43 20.34
C THR A 105 17.96 1.11 20.49
N SER A 106 17.39 0.08 21.15
CA SER A 106 18.01 -1.25 21.21
C SER A 106 17.62 -2.11 20.03
N GLU A 107 18.65 -2.34 19.21
CA GLU A 107 18.96 -3.56 18.47
C GLU A 107 18.57 -3.60 16.99
N SER A 108 19.62 -3.69 16.19
CA SER A 108 19.73 -3.70 14.73
C SER A 108 19.61 -2.34 14.04
N LYS A 109 20.64 -2.02 13.24
CA LYS A 109 20.64 -1.02 12.16
C LYS A 109 19.52 -1.26 11.11
N SER A 110 18.54 -2.14 11.37
CA SER A 110 17.46 -2.51 10.46
C SER A 110 16.05 -2.35 11.04
N SER A 111 15.85 -1.99 12.32
CA SER A 111 14.50 -1.67 12.80
C SER A 111 14.12 -0.24 12.39
N LYS A 112 13.39 -0.11 11.27
CA LYS A 112 12.88 1.18 10.80
C LYS A 112 11.87 1.69 11.83
N THR A 113 12.25 2.70 12.60
CA THR A 113 11.44 3.38 13.66
C THR A 113 10.22 4.15 13.12
N GLY A 114 9.73 3.78 11.93
CA GLY A 114 8.69 4.48 11.18
C GLY A 114 9.29 5.40 10.12
N GLU A 115 9.03 5.10 8.85
CA GLU A 115 9.32 5.97 7.71
C GLU A 115 8.03 6.69 7.26
N GLU A 116 8.10 7.98 6.98
CA GLU A 116 6.95 8.71 6.45
C GLU A 116 6.82 8.45 4.96
N CYS A 117 5.78 7.74 4.51
CA CYS A 117 5.52 7.47 3.11
C CYS A 117 4.12 7.94 2.70
N PHE A 118 3.88 8.09 1.40
CA PHE A 118 2.52 8.27 0.89
C PHE A 118 1.83 6.91 0.78
N ALA A 119 0.60 6.83 1.27
CA ALA A 119 -0.21 5.62 1.12
C ALA A 119 -1.69 5.93 0.85
N VAL A 120 -2.35 4.98 0.19
CA VAL A 120 -3.81 4.88 0.13
C VAL A 120 -4.24 3.82 1.13
N ILE A 121 -5.07 4.19 2.09
CA ILE A 121 -5.58 3.32 3.13
C ILE A 121 -6.97 2.83 2.75
N LEU A 122 -7.16 1.52 2.82
CA LEU A 122 -8.42 0.81 2.61
C LEU A 122 -8.91 0.24 3.94
N PHE A 123 -10.14 0.57 4.31
CA PHE A 123 -10.93 -0.17 5.28
C PHE A 123 -12.06 -0.92 4.58
N LEU A 124 -12.19 -2.20 4.90
CA LEU A 124 -13.36 -3.02 4.57
C LEU A 124 -14.07 -3.41 5.87
N ASP A 125 -15.41 -3.44 5.82
CA ASP A 125 -16.30 -4.01 6.84
C ASP A 125 -17.38 -4.88 6.17
N ILE A 126 -17.83 -5.95 6.83
CA ILE A 126 -18.95 -6.76 6.35
C ILE A 126 -20.27 -6.14 6.82
N LYS A 127 -21.14 -5.83 5.87
CA LYS A 127 -22.47 -5.31 6.18
C LYS A 127 -23.30 -6.38 6.89
N GLY A 128 -23.56 -6.16 8.17
CA GLY A 128 -24.52 -6.95 8.95
C GLY A 128 -23.99 -8.31 9.38
N PHE A 129 -22.67 -8.45 9.53
CA PHE A 129 -22.05 -9.71 9.96
C PHE A 129 -22.58 -10.23 11.30
N THR A 130 -22.96 -9.35 12.22
CA THR A 130 -23.57 -9.74 13.50
C THR A 130 -24.75 -10.69 13.32
N SER A 131 -25.65 -10.39 12.37
CA SER A 131 -26.82 -11.26 12.09
C SER A 131 -26.43 -12.64 11.57
N PHE A 132 -25.34 -12.73 10.82
CA PHE A 132 -24.77 -14.00 10.39
C PHE A 132 -24.22 -14.79 11.59
N THR A 133 -23.48 -14.13 12.50
CA THR A 133 -22.92 -14.78 13.69
C THR A 133 -23.97 -15.26 14.69
N GLU A 134 -25.09 -14.55 14.82
CA GLU A 134 -26.20 -14.91 15.71
C GLU A 134 -26.98 -16.14 15.20
N SER A 135 -26.94 -16.39 13.89
CA SER A 135 -27.76 -17.43 13.24
C SER A 135 -26.98 -18.70 12.89
N ASN A 136 -25.66 -18.75 13.14
CA ASN A 136 -24.78 -19.84 12.73
C ASN A 136 -23.90 -20.32 13.90
N LEU A 137 -23.43 -21.57 13.82
CA LEU A 137 -22.52 -22.13 14.82
C LEU A 137 -21.13 -21.47 14.72
N ALA A 138 -20.42 -21.40 15.85
CA ALA A 138 -19.13 -20.70 15.93
C ALA A 138 -18.08 -21.23 14.91
N TYR A 139 -18.01 -22.54 14.68
CA TYR A 139 -17.09 -23.11 13.70
C TYR A 139 -17.46 -22.77 12.26
N ASP A 140 -18.75 -22.69 11.94
CA ASP A 140 -19.23 -22.25 10.63
C ASP A 140 -18.89 -20.78 10.40
N VAL A 141 -19.07 -19.95 11.43
CA VAL A 141 -18.67 -18.54 11.41
C VAL A 141 -17.18 -18.39 11.13
N VAL A 142 -16.33 -19.13 11.84
CA VAL A 142 -14.87 -19.10 11.64
C VAL A 142 -14.50 -19.57 10.23
N PHE A 143 -15.10 -20.65 9.74
CA PHE A 143 -14.86 -21.17 8.39
C PHE A 143 -15.21 -20.12 7.32
N VAL A 144 -16.41 -19.54 7.40
CA VAL A 144 -16.88 -18.54 6.45
C VAL A 144 -16.04 -17.26 6.53
N LEU A 145 -15.68 -16.83 7.73
CA LEU A 145 -14.88 -15.61 7.93
C LEU A 145 -13.45 -15.76 7.38
N ASN A 146 -12.79 -16.89 7.62
CA ASN A 146 -11.47 -17.16 7.06
C ASN A 146 -11.50 -17.22 5.53
N ARG A 147 -12.54 -17.84 4.96
CA ARG A 147 -12.71 -17.88 3.51
C ARG A 147 -13.00 -16.48 2.96
N PHE A 148 -13.87 -15.71 3.59
CA PHE A 148 -14.13 -14.33 3.22
C PHE A 148 -12.84 -13.50 3.20
N PHE A 149 -12.03 -13.60 4.26
CA PHE A 149 -10.74 -12.90 4.32
C PHE A 149 -9.80 -13.31 3.20
N HIS A 150 -9.72 -14.60 2.86
CA HIS A 150 -8.93 -15.05 1.73
C HIS A 150 -9.40 -14.42 0.40
N GLU A 151 -10.68 -14.56 0.08
CA GLU A 151 -11.26 -14.07 -1.19
C GLU A 151 -11.17 -12.55 -1.34
N MET A 152 -11.33 -11.80 -0.24
CA MET A 152 -11.25 -10.33 -0.25
C MET A 152 -9.81 -9.82 -0.23
N SER A 153 -8.86 -10.62 0.26
CA SER A 153 -7.44 -10.28 0.29
C SER A 153 -6.78 -10.37 -1.08
N GLU A 154 -7.19 -11.34 -1.90
CA GLU A 154 -6.62 -11.56 -3.23
C GLU A 154 -6.64 -10.28 -4.11
N PRO A 155 -7.77 -9.58 -4.29
CA PRO A 155 -7.80 -8.30 -4.99
C PRO A 155 -6.81 -7.25 -4.48
N ILE A 156 -6.57 -7.19 -3.16
CA ILE A 156 -5.64 -6.23 -2.54
C ILE A 156 -4.21 -6.57 -2.95
N LEU A 157 -3.81 -7.82 -2.74
CA LEU A 157 -2.46 -8.30 -3.04
C LEU A 157 -2.15 -8.24 -4.54
N ASN A 158 -3.10 -8.64 -5.38
CA ASN A 158 -2.98 -8.65 -6.83
C ASN A 158 -2.93 -7.25 -7.47
N ASN A 159 -3.33 -6.22 -6.73
CA ASN A 159 -3.22 -4.82 -7.13
C ASN A 159 -2.14 -4.03 -6.35
N GLY A 160 -1.19 -4.72 -5.71
CA GLY A 160 -0.03 -4.09 -5.11
C GLY A 160 -0.26 -3.50 -3.73
N GLY A 161 -1.39 -3.83 -3.10
CA GLY A 161 -1.67 -3.52 -1.70
C GLY A 161 -1.05 -4.55 -0.76
N GLU A 162 -0.97 -4.16 0.50
CA GLU A 162 -0.50 -4.98 1.61
C GLU A 162 -1.60 -5.01 2.68
N ILE A 163 -1.78 -6.17 3.30
CA ILE A 163 -2.73 -6.34 4.41
C ILE A 163 -2.00 -5.97 5.69
N ASP A 164 -2.55 -5.00 6.40
CA ASP A 164 -2.01 -4.55 7.68
C ASP A 164 -2.46 -5.49 8.80
N LYS A 165 -3.78 -5.64 8.96
CA LYS A 165 -4.39 -6.60 9.88
C LYS A 165 -5.88 -6.80 9.61
N PHE A 166 -6.41 -7.88 10.16
CA PHE A 166 -7.84 -8.13 10.28
C PHE A 166 -8.36 -7.54 11.60
N ILE A 167 -9.50 -6.84 11.56
CA ILE A 167 -10.09 -6.15 12.73
C ILE A 167 -11.55 -6.57 12.85
N GLY A 168 -11.85 -7.51 13.74
CA GLY A 168 -13.19 -8.10 13.81
C GLY A 168 -13.51 -8.84 12.51
N ASP A 169 -14.54 -8.38 11.81
CA ASP A 169 -14.95 -8.83 10.47
C ASP A 169 -14.42 -7.94 9.32
N GLY A 170 -13.60 -6.95 9.65
CA GLY A 170 -13.03 -6.02 8.69
C GLY A 170 -11.57 -6.30 8.30
N ILE A 171 -11.15 -5.65 7.21
CA ILE A 171 -9.77 -5.68 6.71
C ILE A 171 -9.22 -4.25 6.73
N LEU A 172 -8.04 -4.06 7.32
CA LEU A 172 -7.21 -2.88 7.11
C LEU A 172 -6.09 -3.23 6.13
N ALA A 173 -6.00 -2.48 5.05
CA ALA A 173 -4.97 -2.62 4.03
C ALA A 173 -4.46 -1.25 3.57
N PHE A 174 -3.30 -1.25 2.93
CA PHE A 174 -2.71 -0.03 2.38
C PHE A 174 -1.96 -0.29 1.07
N PHE A 175 -1.84 0.76 0.27
CA PHE A 175 -1.06 0.79 -0.97
C PHE A 175 -0.05 1.92 -0.82
N GLN A 176 1.24 1.61 -0.71
CA GLN A 176 2.27 2.60 -0.39
C GLN A 176 3.24 2.88 -1.55
N ILE A 177 3.73 4.12 -1.59
CA ILE A 177 4.87 4.54 -2.41
C ILE A 177 6.10 4.61 -1.49
N PRO A 178 7.08 3.70 -1.62
CA PRO A 178 8.30 3.73 -0.81
C PRO A 178 9.12 5.01 -1.05
N ASN A 179 9.79 5.51 -0.01
CA ASN A 179 10.59 6.74 -0.06
C ASN A 179 11.89 6.63 -0.89
N GLU A 180 12.26 5.43 -1.35
CA GLU A 180 13.54 5.18 -2.04
C GLU A 180 13.58 5.71 -3.50
N THR A 181 12.52 6.36 -3.97
CA THR A 181 12.47 7.03 -5.28
C THR A 181 13.28 8.34 -5.26
N GLY A 182 14.55 8.29 -5.70
CA GLY A 182 15.58 9.34 -5.60
C GLY A 182 15.54 10.53 -6.60
N SER A 183 16.35 11.56 -6.28
CA SER A 183 16.68 12.86 -6.95
C SER A 183 15.64 13.87 -7.49
N LYS A 184 15.87 15.16 -7.17
CA LYS A 184 14.98 16.32 -7.20
C LYS A 184 14.70 16.91 -8.60
N GLN A 185 13.48 17.45 -8.76
CA GLN A 185 12.85 18.14 -9.90
C GLN A 185 12.11 17.31 -10.97
N SER A 186 12.65 16.21 -11.49
CA SER A 186 11.84 15.21 -12.24
C SER A 186 10.85 14.46 -11.33
N GLN A 187 11.09 14.51 -10.02
CA GLN A 187 10.31 13.86 -8.97
C GLN A 187 8.88 14.35 -8.81
N ALA A 188 8.53 15.60 -9.11
CA ALA A 188 7.20 16.11 -8.76
C ALA A 188 6.11 15.49 -9.65
N GLU A 189 6.34 15.48 -10.95
CA GLU A 189 5.45 14.83 -11.93
C GLU A 189 5.49 13.31 -11.76
N GLU A 190 6.66 12.72 -11.59
CA GLU A 190 6.80 11.28 -11.33
C GLU A 190 6.06 10.85 -10.05
N MET A 191 6.23 11.60 -8.95
CA MET A 191 5.51 11.36 -7.70
C MET A 191 4.00 11.54 -7.88
N GLN A 192 3.57 12.52 -8.68
CA GLN A 192 2.15 12.72 -8.96
C GLN A 192 1.57 11.55 -9.78
N ASN A 193 2.33 11.02 -10.74
CA ASN A 193 1.95 9.84 -11.51
C ASN A 193 1.91 8.58 -10.61
N LEU A 194 2.90 8.40 -9.75
CA LEU A 194 2.93 7.31 -8.77
C LEU A 194 1.73 7.39 -7.81
N LYS A 195 1.40 8.58 -7.30
CA LYS A 195 0.19 8.80 -6.48
C LYS A 195 -1.08 8.46 -7.23
N THR A 196 -1.18 8.92 -8.47
CA THR A 196 -2.32 8.67 -9.36
C THR A 196 -2.51 7.17 -9.59
N GLU A 197 -1.46 6.45 -9.97
CA GLU A 197 -1.55 5.00 -10.20
C GLU A 197 -1.76 4.22 -8.90
N THR A 198 -1.17 4.63 -7.77
CA THR A 198 -1.43 3.99 -6.46
C THR A 198 -2.90 4.12 -6.07
N MET A 199 -3.52 5.29 -6.30
CA MET A 199 -4.96 5.49 -6.08
C MET A 199 -5.80 4.64 -7.04
N LYS A 200 -5.43 4.56 -8.32
CA LYS A 200 -6.14 3.68 -9.27
C LYS A 200 -6.03 2.22 -8.87
N SER A 201 -4.85 1.73 -8.49
CA SER A 201 -4.65 0.35 -8.03
C SER A 201 -5.50 0.02 -6.79
N ALA A 202 -5.60 0.91 -5.81
CA ALA A 202 -6.49 0.72 -4.67
C ALA A 202 -7.97 0.64 -5.10
N ILE A 203 -8.39 1.45 -6.07
CA ILE A 203 -9.76 1.39 -6.62
C ILE A 203 -9.99 0.12 -7.43
N ARG A 204 -9.02 -0.33 -8.25
CA ARG A 204 -9.06 -1.62 -8.97
C ARG A 204 -9.27 -2.76 -7.98
N ALA A 205 -8.51 -2.78 -6.88
CA ALA A 205 -8.68 -3.76 -5.81
C ALA A 205 -10.12 -3.76 -5.26
N CYS A 206 -10.66 -2.60 -4.92
CA CYS A 206 -12.03 -2.47 -4.40
C CYS A 206 -13.09 -2.97 -5.39
N LEU A 207 -12.95 -2.65 -6.67
CA LEU A 207 -13.87 -3.11 -7.71
C LEU A 207 -13.77 -4.63 -7.91
N ARG A 208 -12.54 -5.18 -7.90
CA ARG A 208 -12.29 -6.63 -7.94
C ARG A 208 -12.84 -7.34 -6.70
N MET A 209 -12.82 -6.72 -5.51
CA MET A 209 -13.48 -7.29 -4.31
C MET A 209 -14.98 -7.46 -4.52
N PHE A 210 -15.66 -6.52 -5.19
CA PHE A 210 -17.07 -6.70 -5.53
C PHE A 210 -17.31 -7.83 -6.53
N ASP A 211 -16.38 -8.08 -7.45
CA ASP A 211 -16.46 -9.21 -8.38
C ASP A 211 -16.25 -10.55 -7.66
N GLN A 212 -15.25 -10.65 -6.78
CA GLN A 212 -15.03 -11.84 -5.96
C GLN A 212 -16.19 -12.09 -4.99
N LEU A 213 -16.77 -11.03 -4.42
CA LEU A 213 -17.91 -11.14 -3.54
C LEU A 213 -19.13 -11.74 -4.25
N LYS A 214 -19.34 -11.45 -5.54
CA LYS A 214 -20.40 -12.10 -6.33
C LYS A 214 -20.18 -13.61 -6.40
N LYS A 215 -18.96 -14.06 -6.70
CA LYS A 215 -18.61 -15.49 -6.76
C LYS A 215 -18.76 -16.15 -5.39
N PHE A 216 -18.21 -15.53 -4.35
CA PHE A 216 -18.33 -15.98 -2.97
C PHE A 216 -19.80 -16.16 -2.56
N ASN A 217 -20.67 -15.21 -2.92
CA ASN A 217 -22.09 -15.26 -2.57
C ASN A 217 -22.88 -16.36 -3.28
N ILE A 218 -22.45 -16.85 -4.44
CA ILE A 218 -23.09 -18.01 -5.08
C ILE A 218 -23.01 -19.21 -4.14
N GLU A 219 -21.81 -19.46 -3.60
CA GLU A 219 -21.59 -20.56 -2.67
C GLU A 219 -22.19 -20.31 -1.28
N MET A 220 -22.10 -19.08 -0.76
CA MET A 220 -22.65 -18.77 0.56
C MET A 220 -24.17 -18.87 0.58
N LYS A 221 -24.84 -18.50 -0.53
CA LYS A 221 -26.28 -18.64 -0.66
C LYS A 221 -26.69 -20.12 -0.71
N ASP A 222 -25.93 -20.95 -1.41
CA ASP A 222 -26.20 -22.39 -1.51
C ASP A 222 -26.00 -23.11 -0.17
N ARG A 223 -24.88 -22.85 0.52
CA ARG A 223 -24.50 -23.60 1.73
C ARG A 223 -25.07 -23.04 3.03
N PHE A 224 -25.23 -21.72 3.13
CA PHE A 224 -25.60 -21.04 4.38
C PHE A 224 -26.87 -20.20 4.25
N ASN A 225 -27.53 -20.18 3.09
CA ASN A 225 -28.69 -19.34 2.80
C ASN A 225 -28.46 -17.85 3.18
N PHE A 226 -27.23 -17.38 3.01
CA PHE A 226 -26.82 -16.02 3.37
C PHE A 226 -26.11 -15.34 2.19
N THR A 227 -26.32 -14.04 2.04
CA THR A 227 -25.66 -13.22 1.02
C THR A 227 -24.94 -12.07 1.71
N PHE A 228 -23.62 -12.04 1.57
CA PHE A 228 -22.76 -11.02 2.14
C PHE A 228 -22.72 -9.77 1.28
N ASP A 229 -22.59 -8.62 1.94
CA ASP A 229 -22.32 -7.34 1.31
C ASP A 229 -21.20 -6.65 2.09
N ILE A 230 -20.46 -5.75 1.43
CA ILE A 230 -19.27 -5.11 2.01
C ILE A 230 -19.38 -3.59 1.93
N ARG A 231 -18.70 -2.92 2.85
CA ARG A 231 -18.50 -1.47 2.86
C ARG A 231 -17.02 -1.16 2.77
N LEU A 232 -16.67 -0.25 1.89
CA LEU A 232 -15.28 0.14 1.61
C LEU A 232 -15.11 1.64 1.87
N GLY A 233 -14.03 2.00 2.56
CA GLY A 233 -13.59 3.36 2.80
C GLY A 233 -12.15 3.57 2.38
N LEU A 234 -11.92 4.50 1.43
CA LEU A 234 -10.60 4.80 0.88
C LEU A 234 -10.19 6.25 1.14
N HIS A 235 -8.99 6.43 1.67
CA HIS A 235 -8.38 7.76 1.81
C HIS A 235 -6.89 7.69 1.55
N ALA A 236 -6.31 8.78 1.04
CA ALA A 236 -4.91 8.85 0.68
C ALA A 236 -4.21 10.02 1.38
N GLY A 237 -2.94 9.82 1.74
CA GLY A 237 -2.12 10.85 2.36
C GLY A 237 -0.82 10.29 2.91
N ASN A 238 -0.06 11.14 3.60
CA ASN A 238 1.17 10.71 4.25
C ASN A 238 0.88 9.96 5.55
N VAL A 239 1.55 8.83 5.73
CA VAL A 239 1.47 7.96 6.91
C VAL A 239 2.88 7.65 7.41
N ILE A 240 2.97 7.18 8.64
CA ILE A 240 4.19 6.55 9.16
C ILE A 240 4.05 5.05 9.01
N TYR A 241 4.97 4.41 8.30
CA TYR A 241 5.05 2.96 8.13
C TYR A 241 6.27 2.41 8.86
N GLY A 242 6.10 1.45 9.77
CA GLY A 242 7.24 0.82 10.45
C GLY A 242 6.83 -0.19 11.53
N ASP A 243 7.84 -0.72 12.22
CA ASP A 243 7.63 -1.72 13.27
C ASP A 243 7.10 -1.06 14.55
N ILE A 244 5.83 -1.32 14.87
CA ILE A 244 5.15 -0.74 16.04
C ILE A 244 4.62 -1.86 16.92
N GLY A 245 4.82 -1.73 18.24
CA GLY A 245 4.33 -2.69 19.23
C GLY A 245 5.33 -2.93 20.36
N HIS A 246 4.96 -3.83 21.27
CA HIS A 246 5.87 -4.38 22.26
C HIS A 246 7.01 -5.14 21.57
N SER A 247 8.20 -5.23 22.17
CA SER A 247 9.38 -5.86 21.54
C SER A 247 9.13 -7.28 21.03
N GLU A 248 8.31 -8.05 21.72
CA GLU A 248 7.94 -9.42 21.35
C GLU A 248 6.75 -9.51 20.38
N PHE A 249 5.99 -8.43 20.23
CA PHE A 249 4.76 -8.36 19.44
C PHE A 249 4.78 -7.15 18.49
N LYS A 250 5.92 -6.90 17.85
CA LYS A 250 6.04 -5.85 16.83
C LYS A 250 5.36 -6.32 15.54
N SER A 251 4.61 -5.42 14.91
CA SER A 251 4.07 -5.61 13.57
C SER A 251 4.41 -4.40 12.72
N GLN A 252 4.77 -4.63 11.46
CA GLN A 252 4.81 -3.55 10.47
C GLN A 252 3.38 -3.06 10.24
N THR A 253 3.16 -1.76 10.45
CA THR A 253 1.82 -1.19 10.33
C THR A 253 1.87 0.28 9.95
N VAL A 254 0.77 0.80 9.44
CA VAL A 254 0.59 2.21 9.08
C VAL A 254 -0.05 3.01 10.22
N LEU A 255 0.49 4.18 10.51
CA LEU A 255 -0.03 5.14 11.49
C LEU A 255 -0.28 6.51 10.86
N GLY A 256 -1.33 7.17 11.31
CA GLY A 256 -1.60 8.56 10.97
C GLY A 256 -3.08 8.91 10.99
N ASP A 257 -3.38 10.19 10.87
CA ASP A 257 -4.77 10.66 10.73
C ASP A 257 -5.44 10.08 9.48
N VAL A 258 -4.66 9.77 8.44
CA VAL A 258 -5.14 9.17 7.19
C VAL A 258 -5.87 7.84 7.46
N VAL A 259 -5.33 7.00 8.35
CA VAL A 259 -5.94 5.71 8.74
C VAL A 259 -7.30 5.94 9.41
N ASN A 260 -7.38 6.92 10.31
CA ASN A 260 -8.63 7.25 10.99
C ASN A 260 -9.70 7.81 10.05
N VAL A 261 -9.29 8.60 9.05
CA VAL A 261 -10.20 9.15 8.04
C VAL A 261 -10.74 8.04 7.14
N ALA A 262 -9.91 7.08 6.71
CA ALA A 262 -10.37 5.92 5.93
C ALA A 262 -11.39 5.07 6.69
N SER A 263 -11.13 4.75 7.96
CA SER A 263 -12.08 4.02 8.82
C SER A 263 -13.42 4.77 8.95
N ARG A 264 -13.39 6.10 9.07
CA ARG A 264 -14.61 6.91 9.14
C ARG A 264 -15.38 6.93 7.82
N LEU A 265 -14.70 6.88 6.68
CA LEU A 265 -15.32 6.79 5.36
C LEU A 265 -16.01 5.44 5.17
N GLU A 266 -15.39 4.35 5.62
CA GLU A 266 -16.03 3.03 5.65
C GLU A 266 -17.33 3.14 6.45
N ALA A 267 -17.26 3.55 7.72
CA ALA A 267 -18.41 3.61 8.61
C ALA A 267 -19.53 4.54 8.11
N LEU A 268 -19.18 5.56 7.31
CA LEU A 268 -20.12 6.51 6.71
C LEU A 268 -21.06 5.82 5.72
N ASN A 269 -20.61 4.75 5.04
CA ASN A 269 -21.42 3.98 4.09
C ASN A 269 -22.76 3.54 4.68
N LYS A 270 -22.77 3.11 5.95
CA LYS A 270 -23.98 2.71 6.66
C LYS A 270 -25.02 3.83 6.74
N LYS A 271 -24.59 5.07 6.97
CA LYS A 271 -25.48 6.24 7.12
C LYS A 271 -25.94 6.79 5.78
N THR A 272 -25.15 6.59 4.72
CA THR A 272 -25.40 7.17 3.40
C THR A 272 -26.04 6.20 2.42
N ASN A 273 -26.19 4.95 2.83
CA ASN A 273 -26.63 3.82 2.02
C ASN A 273 -25.77 3.63 0.76
N THR A 274 -24.46 3.72 0.93
CA THR A 274 -23.46 3.48 -0.12
C THR A 274 -22.64 2.22 0.21
N ARG A 275 -21.84 1.74 -0.75
CA ARG A 275 -20.98 0.56 -0.57
C ARG A 275 -19.49 0.91 -0.61
N PHE A 276 -19.10 1.96 -1.33
CA PHE A 276 -17.71 2.30 -1.55
C PHE A 276 -17.54 3.82 -1.58
N LEU A 277 -16.90 4.38 -0.56
CA LEU A 277 -16.62 5.81 -0.45
C LEU A 277 -15.13 6.09 -0.56
N VAL A 278 -14.79 7.08 -1.38
CA VAL A 278 -13.45 7.68 -1.43
C VAL A 278 -13.49 9.10 -0.86
N SER A 279 -12.37 9.56 -0.29
CA SER A 279 -12.23 10.94 0.18
C SER A 279 -12.18 11.96 -0.97
N ASP A 280 -12.35 13.23 -0.64
CA ASP A 280 -12.04 14.34 -1.54
C ASP A 280 -10.60 14.34 -2.07
N VAL A 281 -9.60 14.02 -1.26
CA VAL A 281 -8.20 13.93 -1.75
C VAL A 281 -8.05 12.99 -2.96
N ILE A 282 -8.72 11.83 -2.95
CA ILE A 282 -8.70 10.89 -4.07
C ILE A 282 -9.52 11.45 -5.23
N TYR A 283 -10.70 11.99 -4.96
CA TYR A 283 -11.56 12.57 -6.00
C TYR A 283 -10.92 13.77 -6.71
N ASP A 284 -10.24 14.64 -5.99
CA ASP A 284 -9.58 15.82 -6.54
C ASP A 284 -8.37 15.41 -7.42
N THR A 285 -7.78 14.24 -7.16
CA THR A 285 -6.65 13.72 -7.94
C THR A 285 -7.08 12.94 -9.18
N ILE A 286 -8.07 12.04 -9.05
CA ILE A 286 -8.47 11.10 -10.12
C ILE A 286 -9.97 11.06 -10.41
N GLY A 287 -10.78 11.92 -9.81
CA GLY A 287 -12.24 11.90 -9.91
C GLY A 287 -12.79 12.15 -11.33
N THR A 288 -12.00 12.75 -12.22
CA THR A 288 -12.34 12.86 -13.65
C THR A 288 -12.36 11.50 -14.35
N SER A 289 -11.57 10.54 -13.88
CA SER A 289 -11.52 9.15 -14.37
C SER A 289 -12.53 8.24 -13.67
N LEU A 290 -13.16 8.68 -12.57
CA LEU A 290 -14.09 7.87 -11.78
C LEU A 290 -15.54 8.14 -12.14
N SER A 291 -16.33 7.06 -12.15
CA SER A 291 -17.78 7.11 -12.22
C SER A 291 -18.33 7.18 -10.79
N ILE A 292 -19.06 8.26 -10.50
CA ILE A 292 -19.54 8.60 -9.16
C ILE A 292 -21.07 8.56 -9.16
N ASP A 293 -21.62 7.83 -8.20
CA ASP A 293 -23.06 7.75 -7.97
C ASP A 293 -23.56 8.92 -7.10
N LYS A 294 -22.83 9.23 -6.02
CA LYS A 294 -23.29 10.19 -5.01
C LYS A 294 -22.13 10.96 -4.37
N LYS A 295 -22.32 12.27 -4.18
CA LYS A 295 -21.48 13.08 -3.29
C LYS A 295 -22.09 13.13 -1.90
N VAL A 296 -21.28 12.90 -0.88
CA VAL A 296 -21.65 12.91 0.53
C VAL A 296 -20.89 14.04 1.22
N ILE A 297 -21.58 14.83 2.03
CA ILE A 297 -21.00 15.90 2.84
C ILE A 297 -21.51 15.73 4.26
N THR A 298 -20.62 15.52 5.23
CA THR A 298 -21.00 15.33 6.65
C THR A 298 -20.01 16.02 7.58
N LYS A 299 -20.49 16.55 8.70
CA LYS A 299 -19.61 16.94 9.80
C LYS A 299 -19.16 15.69 10.54
N LEU A 300 -17.85 15.57 10.81
CA LEU A 300 -17.32 14.48 11.61
C LEU A 300 -17.46 14.79 13.10
N ARG A 301 -17.79 13.77 13.90
CA ARG A 301 -17.75 13.90 15.37
C ARG A 301 -16.29 14.14 15.80
N GLY A 302 -16.04 15.24 16.50
CA GLY A 302 -14.72 15.56 17.06
C GLY A 302 -13.73 16.29 16.13
N LYS A 303 -14.15 16.76 14.96
CA LYS A 303 -13.40 17.76 14.15
C LYS A 303 -14.32 18.92 13.76
N SER A 304 -13.76 20.11 13.62
CA SER A 304 -14.45 21.30 13.07
C SER A 304 -14.80 21.13 11.60
N ASP A 305 -14.05 20.30 10.89
CA ASP A 305 -14.05 20.26 9.43
C ASP A 305 -15.10 19.29 8.86
N VAL A 306 -15.67 19.71 7.74
CA VAL A 306 -16.65 18.93 6.97
C VAL A 306 -15.92 17.88 6.15
N MET A 307 -16.31 16.62 6.29
CA MET A 307 -15.84 15.52 5.44
C MET A 307 -16.66 15.48 4.15
N LYS A 308 -15.97 15.55 3.01
CA LYS A 308 -16.53 15.30 1.68
C LYS A 308 -16.09 13.90 1.23
N ALA A 309 -17.05 13.13 0.73
CA ALA A 309 -16.80 11.78 0.23
C ALA A 309 -17.61 11.52 -1.05
N TYR A 310 -17.15 10.57 -1.85
CA TYR A 310 -17.75 10.26 -3.15
C TYR A 310 -17.98 8.76 -3.28
N SER A 311 -19.21 8.37 -3.63
CA SER A 311 -19.61 6.98 -3.86
C SER A 311 -19.13 6.53 -5.24
N VAL A 312 -18.16 5.63 -5.28
CA VAL A 312 -17.53 5.16 -6.53
C VAL A 312 -18.24 3.89 -7.01
N ILE A 313 -18.62 3.87 -8.29
CA ILE A 313 -19.21 2.68 -8.95
C ILE A 313 -18.25 2.01 -9.94
N GLY A 314 -17.20 2.71 -10.36
CA GLY A 314 -16.24 2.23 -11.34
C GLY A 314 -15.40 3.35 -11.93
N PHE A 315 -14.67 3.05 -13.00
CA PHE A 315 -14.04 4.06 -13.85
C PHE A 315 -15.03 4.55 -14.92
N LYS A 316 -14.95 5.83 -15.33
CA LYS A 316 -15.77 6.41 -16.43
C LYS A 316 -15.38 5.84 -17.79
N GLY A 317 -14.09 5.56 -17.98
CA GLY A 317 -13.57 4.80 -19.11
C GLY A 317 -13.15 3.41 -18.68
N LYS A 318 -12.69 2.59 -19.62
CA LYS A 318 -12.09 1.29 -19.31
C LYS A 318 -10.68 1.52 -18.77
N ASP A 319 -10.48 1.19 -17.51
CA ASP A 319 -9.15 1.00 -16.97
C ASP A 319 -8.57 -0.30 -17.56
N PRO A 320 -7.44 -0.27 -18.30
CA PRO A 320 -6.94 -1.43 -19.03
C PRO A 320 -6.71 -2.66 -18.14
N ILE A 321 -6.14 -2.46 -16.96
CA ILE A 321 -5.81 -3.53 -16.02
C ILE A 321 -7.08 -4.20 -15.50
N LEU A 322 -8.02 -3.40 -14.97
CA LEU A 322 -9.29 -3.93 -14.48
C LEU A 322 -10.08 -4.62 -15.59
N PHE A 323 -10.06 -4.03 -16.79
CA PHE A 323 -10.77 -4.57 -17.94
C PHE A 323 -10.23 -5.94 -18.36
N VAL A 324 -8.92 -6.11 -18.45
CA VAL A 324 -8.29 -7.40 -18.77
C VAL A 324 -8.60 -8.43 -17.67
N GLN A 325 -8.47 -8.07 -16.40
CA GLN A 325 -8.82 -8.95 -15.28
C GLN A 325 -10.28 -9.44 -15.35
N GLN A 326 -11.22 -8.53 -15.58
CA GLN A 326 -12.64 -8.88 -15.71
C GLN A 326 -12.95 -9.69 -16.97
N TYR A 327 -12.26 -9.42 -18.07
CA TYR A 327 -12.39 -10.18 -19.30
C TYR A 327 -11.98 -11.64 -19.09
N PHE A 328 -10.83 -11.90 -18.48
CA PHE A 328 -10.36 -13.25 -18.22
C PHE A 328 -11.21 -13.99 -17.19
N ASP A 329 -11.73 -13.30 -16.17
CA ASP A 329 -12.73 -13.87 -15.27
C ASP A 329 -13.96 -14.39 -16.04
N HIS A 330 -14.46 -13.61 -16.99
CA HIS A 330 -15.62 -14.00 -17.79
C HIS A 330 -15.30 -15.09 -18.80
N LEU A 331 -14.12 -15.03 -19.42
CA LEU A 331 -13.61 -16.02 -20.35
C LEU A 331 -13.45 -17.38 -19.66
N ASN A 332 -12.78 -17.43 -18.51
CA ASN A 332 -12.55 -18.66 -17.77
C ASN A 332 -13.85 -19.28 -17.24
N ALA A 333 -14.84 -18.46 -16.89
CA ALA A 333 -16.16 -18.95 -16.48
C ALA A 333 -16.97 -19.57 -17.64
N LYS A 334 -16.74 -19.14 -18.88
CA LYS A 334 -17.50 -19.59 -20.06
C LYS A 334 -16.79 -20.63 -20.92
N ASN A 335 -15.50 -20.44 -21.19
CA ASN A 335 -14.72 -21.29 -22.08
C ASN A 335 -13.24 -21.35 -21.66
N PRO A 336 -12.85 -22.28 -20.77
CA PRO A 336 -11.46 -22.44 -20.34
C PRO A 336 -10.54 -23.03 -21.43
N ASN A 337 -11.08 -23.45 -22.57
CA ASN A 337 -10.30 -24.13 -23.62
C ASN A 337 -9.37 -23.20 -24.41
N TRP A 338 -9.45 -21.87 -24.19
CA TRP A 338 -8.57 -20.91 -24.86
C TRP A 338 -7.09 -21.19 -24.62
N ILE A 339 -6.75 -21.72 -23.44
CA ILE A 339 -5.37 -22.06 -23.07
C ILE A 339 -4.83 -23.19 -23.95
N HIS A 340 -5.62 -24.25 -24.15
CA HIS A 340 -5.23 -25.36 -25.01
C HIS A 340 -5.02 -24.91 -26.46
N ASN A 341 -5.86 -23.98 -26.96
CA ASN A 341 -5.66 -23.41 -28.29
C ASN A 341 -4.34 -22.62 -28.36
N TYR A 342 -4.01 -21.85 -27.31
CA TYR A 342 -2.74 -21.14 -27.23
C TYR A 342 -1.53 -22.09 -27.19
N GLU A 343 -1.56 -23.10 -26.32
CA GLU A 343 -0.50 -24.12 -26.19
C GLU A 343 -0.25 -24.83 -27.54
N ASN A 344 -1.30 -25.25 -28.24
CA ASN A 344 -1.18 -25.88 -29.56
C ASN A 344 -0.51 -24.96 -30.58
N LYS A 345 -0.83 -23.66 -30.59
CA LYS A 345 -0.20 -22.71 -31.52
C LYS A 345 1.26 -22.45 -31.17
N LEU A 346 1.64 -22.50 -29.89
CA LEU A 346 3.03 -22.38 -29.46
C LEU A 346 3.92 -23.50 -30.03
N GLU A 347 3.38 -24.69 -30.29
CA GLU A 347 4.15 -25.80 -30.88
C GLU A 347 4.76 -25.44 -32.24
N SER A 348 4.07 -24.61 -33.03
CA SER A 348 4.56 -24.17 -34.34
C SER A 348 5.82 -23.30 -34.28
N PHE A 349 6.14 -22.72 -33.11
CA PHE A 349 7.30 -21.88 -32.86
C PHE A 349 8.47 -22.63 -32.20
N ARG A 350 8.30 -23.91 -31.88
CA ARG A 350 9.35 -24.73 -31.26
C ARG A 350 10.45 -25.04 -32.27
N ASN A 351 11.71 -24.80 -31.91
CA ASN A 351 12.83 -25.25 -32.71
C ASN A 351 12.98 -26.77 -32.62
N LYS A 352 12.63 -27.52 -33.68
CA LYS A 352 12.84 -28.98 -33.79
C LYS A 352 14.32 -29.43 -33.72
N LYS A 353 15.28 -28.50 -33.69
CA LYS A 353 16.73 -28.77 -33.74
C LYS A 353 17.39 -29.02 -32.38
N VAL A 354 16.66 -28.91 -31.26
CA VAL A 354 17.20 -29.28 -29.95
C VAL A 354 17.03 -30.79 -29.77
N ASN A 355 18.05 -31.55 -30.16
CA ASN A 355 18.19 -32.94 -29.72
C ASN A 355 18.27 -32.93 -28.19
N LEU A 356 17.28 -33.55 -27.55
CA LEU A 356 17.31 -33.90 -26.13
C LEU A 356 18.32 -35.04 -25.92
N GLU A 357 19.60 -34.73 -26.07
CA GLU A 357 20.67 -35.52 -25.46
C GLU A 357 21.40 -34.59 -24.50
N ASN A 358 21.32 -34.92 -23.21
CA ASN A 358 21.90 -34.25 -22.04
C ASN A 358 20.98 -33.29 -21.27
N SER A 359 20.19 -33.85 -20.36
CA SER A 359 20.12 -33.38 -18.97
C SER A 359 19.33 -34.39 -18.11
N ASN A 360 19.97 -35.52 -17.80
CA ASN A 360 19.72 -36.17 -16.52
C ASN A 360 20.31 -35.25 -15.45
N GLU A 361 19.50 -34.32 -14.97
CA GLU A 361 19.59 -33.58 -13.69
C GLU A 361 18.76 -32.30 -13.84
N THR A 362 17.45 -32.41 -13.69
CA THR A 362 16.63 -31.27 -13.27
C THR A 362 15.86 -31.71 -12.04
N THR A 363 16.17 -31.05 -10.93
CA THR A 363 15.46 -31.15 -9.66
C THR A 363 13.96 -31.03 -9.87
N ASP A 364 13.19 -31.84 -9.13
CA ASP A 364 11.72 -31.86 -8.98
C ASP A 364 11.11 -30.51 -8.53
N GLU A 365 11.39 -29.40 -9.20
CA GLU A 365 10.51 -28.23 -9.15
C GLU A 365 9.36 -28.53 -10.11
N ALA A 366 8.22 -28.95 -9.56
CA ALA A 366 6.99 -29.21 -10.30
C ALA A 366 6.74 -28.08 -11.32
N LEU A 367 6.80 -28.44 -12.61
CA LEU A 367 6.64 -27.49 -13.71
C LEU A 367 5.26 -26.83 -13.60
N ILE A 368 5.23 -25.55 -13.26
CA ILE A 368 3.98 -24.79 -13.15
C ILE A 368 3.33 -24.77 -14.55
N PRO A 369 2.09 -25.27 -14.72
CA PRO A 369 1.40 -25.27 -15.99
C PRO A 369 1.25 -23.86 -16.57
N LEU A 370 1.29 -23.73 -17.90
CA LEU A 370 1.22 -22.42 -18.58
C LEU A 370 -0.05 -21.65 -18.18
N HIS A 371 -1.20 -22.33 -18.06
CA HIS A 371 -2.44 -21.69 -17.61
C HIS A 371 -2.29 -20.96 -16.27
N GLN A 372 -1.63 -21.58 -15.28
CA GLN A 372 -1.46 -20.96 -13.96
C GLN A 372 -0.52 -19.76 -14.02
N ILE A 373 0.48 -19.79 -14.91
CA ILE A 373 1.36 -18.64 -15.14
C ILE A 373 0.56 -17.49 -15.76
N LEU A 374 -0.24 -17.76 -16.79
CA LEU A 374 -1.05 -16.76 -17.49
C LEU A 374 -2.14 -16.17 -16.60
N GLU A 375 -2.87 -17.00 -15.85
CA GLU A 375 -3.83 -16.55 -14.83
C GLU A 375 -3.14 -15.67 -13.79
N SER A 376 -1.98 -16.10 -13.29
CA SER A 376 -1.25 -15.30 -12.31
C SER A 376 -0.72 -13.98 -12.88
N ILE A 377 -0.38 -13.92 -14.16
CA ILE A 377 -0.03 -12.66 -14.85
C ILE A 377 -1.23 -11.73 -14.86
N VAL A 378 -2.39 -12.22 -15.30
CA VAL A 378 -3.64 -11.44 -15.39
C VAL A 378 -4.03 -10.89 -14.02
N ASP A 379 -4.05 -11.74 -12.99
CA ASP A 379 -4.37 -11.31 -11.64
C ASP A 379 -3.40 -10.22 -11.17
N LYS A 380 -2.10 -10.40 -11.37
CA LYS A 380 -1.06 -9.49 -10.86
C LYS A 380 -0.77 -8.29 -11.77
N LEU A 381 -1.56 -8.04 -12.82
CA LEU A 381 -1.40 -6.86 -13.68
C LEU A 381 -1.37 -5.54 -12.88
N GLY A 382 -2.15 -5.46 -11.79
CA GLY A 382 -2.18 -4.31 -10.90
C GLY A 382 -1.02 -4.22 -9.90
N ASN A 383 -0.14 -5.22 -9.84
CA ASN A 383 1.01 -5.30 -8.92
C ASN A 383 2.33 -5.45 -9.69
N PRO A 384 2.95 -4.35 -10.14
CA PRO A 384 4.19 -4.39 -10.92
C PRO A 384 5.33 -5.15 -10.23
N LYS A 385 5.43 -5.06 -8.89
CA LYS A 385 6.49 -5.72 -8.11
C LYS A 385 6.42 -7.25 -8.22
N THR A 386 5.22 -7.82 -8.11
CA THR A 386 5.03 -9.27 -8.19
C THR A 386 4.90 -9.75 -9.62
N LEU A 387 4.33 -8.93 -10.51
CA LEU A 387 4.18 -9.23 -11.94
C LEU A 387 5.53 -9.57 -12.58
N LYS A 388 6.58 -8.80 -12.30
CA LYS A 388 7.94 -9.05 -12.82
C LYS A 388 8.42 -10.47 -12.52
N LYS A 389 8.15 -10.99 -11.31
CA LYS A 389 8.53 -12.36 -10.92
C LYS A 389 7.77 -13.42 -11.73
N VAL A 390 6.49 -13.17 -12.04
CA VAL A 390 5.68 -14.10 -12.83
C VAL A 390 6.04 -14.04 -14.31
N ILE A 391 6.36 -12.86 -14.83
CA ILE A 391 6.87 -12.69 -16.20
C ILE A 391 8.18 -13.48 -16.41
N SER A 392 9.10 -13.47 -15.43
CA SER A 392 10.30 -14.32 -15.50
C SER A 392 9.98 -15.82 -15.57
N LYS A 393 8.92 -16.28 -14.90
CA LYS A 393 8.45 -17.67 -15.02
C LYS A 393 7.92 -17.97 -16.42
N LEU A 394 7.20 -17.03 -17.04
CA LEU A 394 6.75 -17.17 -18.43
C LEU A 394 7.93 -17.23 -19.40
N ALA A 395 8.94 -16.39 -19.20
CA ALA A 395 10.17 -16.41 -20.00
C ALA A 395 10.88 -17.76 -19.93
N ASN A 396 11.03 -18.32 -18.71
CA ASN A 396 11.61 -19.64 -18.50
C ASN A 396 10.76 -20.73 -19.19
N HIS A 397 9.44 -20.66 -19.08
CA HIS A 397 8.54 -21.61 -19.74
C HIS A 397 8.71 -21.60 -21.27
N TYR A 398 8.77 -20.42 -21.91
CA TYR A 398 9.02 -20.33 -23.35
C TYR A 398 10.40 -20.84 -23.76
N GLN A 399 11.43 -20.61 -22.95
CA GLN A 399 12.77 -21.16 -23.19
C GLN A 399 12.79 -22.69 -23.11
N MET A 400 12.06 -23.28 -22.15
CA MET A 400 11.91 -24.75 -22.05
C MET A 400 11.21 -25.34 -23.27
N LEU A 401 10.24 -24.62 -23.85
CA LEU A 401 9.63 -24.98 -25.13
C LEU A 401 10.57 -24.81 -26.33
N SER A 402 11.81 -24.35 -26.11
CA SER A 402 12.80 -24.05 -27.16
C SER A 402 12.32 -22.98 -28.14
N ILE A 403 11.56 -21.98 -27.66
CA ILE A 403 11.15 -20.81 -28.43
C ILE A 403 12.25 -19.74 -28.33
N PRO A 404 12.88 -19.32 -29.45
CA PRO A 404 13.89 -18.26 -29.43
C PRO A 404 13.33 -16.92 -28.91
N ARG A 405 14.13 -16.16 -28.14
CA ARG A 405 13.73 -14.84 -27.61
C ARG A 405 13.29 -13.85 -28.71
N GLU A 406 13.93 -13.91 -29.88
CA GLU A 406 13.57 -13.12 -31.07
C GLU A 406 12.14 -13.34 -31.58
N ASN A 407 11.50 -14.46 -31.21
CA ASN A 407 10.12 -14.76 -31.57
C ASN A 407 9.11 -14.32 -30.50
N PHE A 408 9.52 -13.83 -29.33
CA PHE A 408 8.59 -13.45 -28.26
C PHE A 408 7.63 -12.34 -28.68
N SER A 409 8.09 -11.36 -29.45
CA SER A 409 7.23 -10.30 -30.00
C SER A 409 6.13 -10.84 -30.91
N LYS A 410 6.37 -11.94 -31.61
CA LYS A 410 5.38 -12.62 -32.47
C LYS A 410 4.33 -13.38 -31.64
N LEU A 411 4.63 -13.74 -30.40
CA LEU A 411 3.68 -14.46 -29.55
C LEU A 411 2.47 -13.62 -29.14
N VAL A 412 2.58 -12.28 -29.18
CA VAL A 412 1.44 -11.39 -28.92
C VAL A 412 0.31 -11.64 -29.91
N SER A 413 0.59 -11.69 -31.22
CA SER A 413 -0.45 -11.96 -32.22
C SER A 413 -0.98 -13.39 -32.12
N VAL A 414 -0.12 -14.36 -31.79
CA VAL A 414 -0.54 -15.75 -31.56
C VAL A 414 -1.53 -15.84 -30.40
N PHE A 415 -1.23 -15.18 -29.28
CA PHE A 415 -2.07 -15.12 -28.10
C PHE A 415 -3.43 -14.50 -28.41
N LEU A 416 -3.43 -13.32 -29.06
CA LEU A 416 -4.67 -12.64 -29.44
C LEU A 416 -5.52 -13.48 -30.40
N ASN A 417 -4.91 -14.10 -31.41
CA ASN A 417 -5.63 -14.97 -32.34
C ASN A 417 -6.23 -16.20 -31.63
N SER A 418 -5.53 -16.77 -30.64
CA SER A 418 -6.07 -17.89 -29.84
C SER A 418 -7.29 -17.48 -29.04
N LEU A 419 -7.30 -16.26 -28.48
CA LEU A 419 -8.45 -15.71 -27.78
C LEU A 419 -9.60 -15.43 -28.76
N GLU A 420 -9.35 -14.76 -29.89
CA GLU A 420 -10.36 -14.42 -30.88
C GLU A 420 -11.15 -15.64 -31.37
N GLU A 421 -10.45 -16.74 -31.69
CA GLU A 421 -11.06 -17.99 -32.15
C GLU A 421 -11.92 -18.68 -31.08
N THR A 422 -11.58 -18.51 -29.80
CA THR A 422 -12.22 -19.25 -28.69
C THR A 422 -13.24 -18.42 -27.91
N SER A 423 -13.25 -17.11 -28.12
CA SER A 423 -14.08 -16.15 -27.38
C SER A 423 -14.95 -15.30 -28.30
N SER A 424 -15.30 -15.78 -29.49
CA SER A 424 -15.98 -15.01 -30.55
C SER A 424 -17.22 -14.23 -30.10
N GLU A 425 -17.99 -14.73 -29.12
CA GLU A 425 -19.14 -14.01 -28.54
C GLU A 425 -18.77 -12.84 -27.62
N LEU A 426 -17.59 -12.91 -27.00
CA LEU A 426 -17.06 -11.89 -26.09
C LEU A 426 -16.15 -10.91 -26.83
N TRP A 427 -15.49 -11.38 -27.88
CA TRP A 427 -14.45 -10.67 -28.62
C TRP A 427 -15.01 -9.47 -29.39
N ASN A 428 -14.27 -8.37 -29.35
CA ASN A 428 -14.54 -7.18 -30.16
C ASN A 428 -13.25 -6.38 -30.37
N ASN A 429 -13.29 -5.40 -31.28
CA ASN A 429 -12.14 -4.56 -31.61
C ASN A 429 -11.54 -3.85 -30.39
N GLU A 430 -12.37 -3.47 -29.42
CA GLU A 430 -11.91 -2.78 -28.23
C GLU A 430 -11.12 -3.72 -27.29
N ILE A 431 -11.58 -4.95 -27.11
CA ILE A 431 -10.86 -6.00 -26.37
C ILE A 431 -9.52 -6.30 -27.02
N SER A 432 -9.52 -6.46 -28.34
CA SER A 432 -8.29 -6.70 -29.11
C SER A 432 -7.26 -5.59 -28.90
N LEU A 433 -7.68 -4.32 -28.94
CA LEU A 433 -6.79 -3.18 -28.72
C LEU A 433 -6.18 -3.15 -27.31
N VAL A 434 -7.01 -3.30 -26.28
CA VAL A 434 -6.55 -3.26 -24.87
C VAL A 434 -5.66 -4.46 -24.55
N LEU A 435 -6.04 -5.66 -24.98
CA LEU A 435 -5.19 -6.85 -24.78
C LEU A 435 -3.88 -6.72 -25.53
N LYS A 436 -3.89 -6.17 -26.75
CA LYS A 436 -2.67 -5.95 -27.52
C LYS A 436 -1.73 -4.99 -26.79
N GLU A 437 -2.23 -3.89 -26.25
CA GLU A 437 -1.45 -2.93 -25.45
C GLU A 437 -0.81 -3.65 -24.24
N VAL A 438 -1.64 -4.25 -23.37
CA VAL A 438 -1.19 -4.90 -22.13
C VAL A 438 -0.19 -6.04 -22.42
N TRP A 439 -0.46 -6.87 -23.42
CA TRP A 439 0.41 -8.01 -23.74
C TRP A 439 1.69 -7.59 -24.45
N THR A 440 1.68 -6.46 -25.17
CA THR A 440 2.90 -5.86 -25.70
C THR A 440 3.79 -5.38 -24.57
N ASP A 441 3.24 -4.69 -23.57
CA ASP A 441 3.99 -4.24 -22.39
C ASP A 441 4.57 -5.41 -21.59
N ILE A 442 3.80 -6.48 -21.40
CA ILE A 442 4.31 -7.73 -20.80
C ILE A 442 5.48 -8.27 -21.63
N THR A 443 5.36 -8.30 -22.95
CA THR A 443 6.40 -8.84 -23.83
C THR A 443 7.67 -8.00 -23.80
N ILE A 444 7.56 -6.67 -23.69
CA ILE A 444 8.71 -5.77 -23.49
C ILE A 444 9.42 -6.14 -22.19
N GLN A 445 8.70 -6.24 -21.07
CA GLN A 445 9.29 -6.64 -19.78
C GLN A 445 9.91 -8.05 -19.82
N LEU A 446 9.31 -8.95 -20.60
CA LEU A 446 9.80 -10.31 -20.79
C LEU A 446 11.14 -10.33 -21.56
N LEU A 447 11.29 -9.47 -22.57
CA LEU A 447 12.55 -9.30 -23.31
C LEU A 447 13.66 -8.65 -22.47
N GLU A 448 13.30 -7.77 -21.53
CA GLU A 448 14.22 -7.14 -20.57
C GLU A 448 14.65 -8.08 -19.43
N SER A 449 13.91 -9.16 -19.18
CA SER A 449 14.22 -10.19 -18.17
C SER A 449 15.16 -11.28 -18.69
#